data_AF-A0A7G1IQA2-F1
#
_entry.id   AF-A0A7G1IQA2-F1
#
_cell.length_a   1.000
_cell.length_b   1.000
_cell.length_c   1.000
_cell.angle_alpha   90.00
_cell.angle_beta   90.00
_cell.angle_gamma   90.00
#
_symmetry.space_group_name_H-M   'P 1'
#
loop_
_entity.id
_entity.type
_entity.pdbx_description
1 polymer ?
#
loop_
_entity_poly.entity_id
_entity_poly.type
_entity_poly.pdbx_seq_one_letter_code
_entity_poly.pdbx_strand_id
1 'polypeptide(L)'
;MVFGLALAGWAVGGYVGAGIALAVGIAVVFVRWWGQPAWSWAVLGLRGRRPVSWDAPITVANNRSGGGVRVQDGTAVVAVQLVGRAHRATTVTGSVTVESDNIIDIVDLLPLLQHPLGLQLDSISIVTIGSRTGTVGDYPRVYDSEIGTPPYAGRRETWLIMRLPIIDNAQALRWRTSVGAAAISVAQRIAGSLRCQGLRAKVATATDLVELDRRLGSDAVAGSAQRWKAIRGELGWMTTYAYPAEAISSRALPQAWTLRADEVVQNVTVYPDATCTATITVRTPPQPPPRPA
;
A
#
# COMPACT_ATOMS: atom_id res chain seq x y z
N MET A 1 -25.18 11.12 20.02
CA MET A 1 -25.93 10.91 18.76
C MET A 1 -27.31 10.29 19.01
N VAL A 2 -27.40 9.15 19.72
CA VAL A 2 -28.68 8.49 20.07
C VAL A 2 -29.65 9.39 20.86
N PHE A 3 -29.14 10.16 21.82
CA PHE A 3 -29.95 11.08 22.64
C PHE A 3 -30.57 12.25 21.84
N GLY A 4 -29.85 12.74 20.81
CA GLY A 4 -30.33 13.84 19.95
C GLY A 4 -31.41 13.39 18.96
N LEU A 5 -31.31 12.15 18.46
CA LEU A 5 -32.35 11.52 17.64
C LEU A 5 -33.63 11.25 18.44
N ALA A 6 -33.50 10.83 19.70
CA ALA A 6 -34.65 10.61 20.59
C ALA A 6 -35.40 11.92 20.89
N LEU A 7 -34.69 13.03 21.12
CA LEU A 7 -35.29 14.36 21.32
C LEU A 7 -35.98 14.89 20.05
N ALA A 8 -35.37 14.71 18.87
CA ALA A 8 -35.98 15.09 17.60
C ALA A 8 -37.22 14.24 17.26
N GLY A 9 -37.18 12.93 17.54
CA GLY A 9 -38.32 12.02 17.39
C GLY A 9 -39.46 12.33 18.37
N TRP A 10 -39.13 12.77 19.59
CA TRP A 10 -40.10 13.21 20.60
C TRP A 10 -40.86 14.47 20.15
N ALA A 11 -40.16 15.42 19.51
CA ALA A 11 -40.77 16.66 19.02
C ALA A 11 -41.78 16.46 17.86
N VAL A 12 -41.62 15.40 17.06
CA VAL A 12 -42.45 15.16 15.85
C VAL A 12 -43.57 14.13 16.09
N GLY A 13 -43.39 13.16 17.02
CA GLY A 13 -44.32 12.05 17.19
C GLY A 13 -44.54 11.58 18.64
N GLY A 14 -44.13 12.38 19.64
CA GLY A 14 -44.27 12.02 21.05
C GLY A 14 -43.48 10.76 21.43
N TYR A 15 -44.02 9.95 22.37
CA TYR A 15 -43.34 8.75 22.87
C TYR A 15 -43.08 7.68 21.81
N VAL A 16 -43.96 7.56 20.81
CA VAL A 16 -43.80 6.61 19.70
C VAL A 16 -42.64 7.03 18.80
N GLY A 17 -42.53 8.32 18.49
CA GLY A 17 -41.40 8.88 17.73
C GLY A 17 -40.07 8.76 18.47
N ALA A 18 -40.06 8.98 19.79
CA ALA A 18 -38.88 8.77 20.63
C ALA A 18 -38.44 7.29 20.67
N GLY A 19 -39.40 6.36 20.77
CA GLY A 19 -39.14 4.93 20.74
C GLY A 19 -38.54 4.45 19.41
N ILE A 20 -39.10 4.91 18.29
CA ILE A 20 -38.57 4.59 16.94
C ILE A 20 -37.17 5.17 16.76
N ALA A 21 -36.95 6.42 17.15
CA ALA A 21 -35.64 7.06 17.02
C ALA A 21 -34.57 6.39 17.91
N LEU A 22 -34.95 5.94 19.12
CA LEU A 22 -34.06 5.16 19.99
C LEU A 22 -33.73 3.80 19.36
N ALA A 23 -34.73 3.09 18.83
CA ALA A 23 -34.54 1.81 18.16
C ALA A 23 -33.66 1.94 16.91
N VAL A 24 -33.89 2.96 16.07
CA VAL A 24 -33.05 3.27 14.90
C VAL A 24 -31.64 3.68 15.33
N GLY A 25 -31.50 4.48 16.39
CA GLY A 25 -30.20 4.88 16.94
C GLY A 25 -29.39 3.68 17.44
N ILE A 26 -30.03 2.77 18.17
CA ILE A 26 -29.43 1.50 18.60
C ILE A 26 -29.09 0.64 17.39
N ALA A 27 -29.98 0.53 16.40
CA ALA A 27 -29.72 -0.24 15.19
C ALA A 27 -28.51 0.32 14.41
N VAL A 28 -28.39 1.64 14.24
CA VAL A 28 -27.25 2.25 13.53
C VAL A 28 -25.92 2.05 14.28
N VAL A 29 -25.95 2.00 15.62
CA VAL A 29 -24.76 1.80 16.45
C VAL A 29 -24.35 0.32 16.53
N PHE A 30 -25.30 -0.58 16.69
CA PHE A 30 -25.05 -1.99 16.99
C PHE A 30 -25.22 -2.94 15.80
N VAL A 31 -26.04 -2.59 14.80
CA VAL A 31 -26.19 -3.42 13.60
C VAL A 31 -24.94 -3.26 12.74
N ARG A 32 -24.24 -4.38 12.63
CA ARG A 32 -22.99 -4.50 11.90
C ARG A 32 -23.31 -4.80 10.43
N TRP A 33 -23.23 -3.78 9.59
CA TRP A 33 -23.45 -3.92 8.15
C TRP A 33 -22.12 -4.19 7.44
N TRP A 34 -21.96 -5.39 6.87
CA TRP A 34 -20.72 -5.84 6.22
C TRP A 34 -19.49 -5.77 7.13
N GLY A 35 -19.64 -6.25 8.38
CA GLY A 35 -18.52 -6.34 9.34
C GLY A 35 -18.17 -5.03 10.05
N GLN A 36 -18.78 -3.90 9.66
CA GLN A 36 -18.59 -2.58 10.29
C GLN A 36 -19.93 -1.96 10.71
N PRO A 37 -19.97 -1.13 11.76
CA PRO A 37 -21.21 -0.47 12.16
C PRO A 37 -21.64 0.56 11.11
N ALA A 38 -22.96 0.77 10.93
CA ALA A 38 -23.51 1.61 9.87
C ALA A 38 -22.99 3.06 9.89
N TRP A 39 -22.67 3.60 11.07
CA TRP A 39 -22.07 4.93 11.19
C TRP A 39 -20.68 5.04 10.55
N SER A 40 -19.90 3.95 10.50
CA SER A 40 -18.58 3.92 9.86
C SER A 40 -18.72 4.22 8.37
N TRP A 41 -19.72 3.61 7.72
CA TRP A 41 -20.04 3.87 6.32
C TRP A 41 -20.53 5.30 6.08
N ALA A 42 -21.31 5.87 7.01
CA ALA A 42 -21.72 7.26 6.93
C ALA A 42 -20.53 8.23 7.04
N VAL A 43 -19.57 7.95 7.94
CA VAL A 43 -18.33 8.72 8.05
C VAL A 43 -17.46 8.58 6.80
N LEU A 44 -17.34 7.38 6.23
CA LEU A 44 -16.65 7.15 4.95
C LEU A 44 -17.31 7.92 3.81
N GLY A 45 -18.65 7.97 3.77
CA GLY A 45 -19.39 8.79 2.82
C GLY A 45 -19.14 10.29 3.00
N LEU A 46 -19.16 10.78 4.24
CA LEU A 46 -18.98 12.21 4.60
C LEU A 46 -17.54 12.71 4.41
N ARG A 47 -16.54 11.89 4.72
CA ARG A 47 -15.12 12.22 4.44
C ARG A 47 -14.89 12.46 2.96
N GLY A 48 -15.77 11.89 2.12
CA GLY A 48 -15.78 12.08 0.70
C GLY A 48 -14.57 11.42 0.04
N ARG A 49 -14.63 11.38 -1.28
CA ARG A 49 -13.58 10.83 -2.14
C ARG A 49 -12.65 11.98 -2.52
N ARG A 50 -11.66 12.25 -1.67
CA ARG A 50 -10.71 13.36 -1.89
C ARG A 50 -9.55 12.89 -2.76
N PRO A 51 -9.21 13.63 -3.82
CA PRO A 51 -8.00 13.34 -4.58
C PRO A 51 -6.79 13.51 -3.66
N VAL A 52 -5.86 12.57 -3.72
CA VAL A 52 -4.60 12.66 -2.99
C VAL A 52 -3.53 13.12 -3.97
N SER A 53 -2.87 14.21 -3.63
CA SER A 53 -1.68 14.68 -4.32
C SER A 53 -0.45 14.29 -3.50
N TRP A 54 0.61 13.87 -4.17
CA TRP A 54 1.90 13.60 -3.53
C TRP A 54 2.89 14.68 -3.94
N ASP A 55 3.63 15.18 -2.96
CA ASP A 55 4.68 16.17 -3.21
C ASP A 55 5.80 15.56 -4.05
N ALA A 56 6.42 16.39 -4.90
CA ALA A 56 7.51 15.95 -5.75
C ALA A 56 8.71 15.48 -4.91
N PRO A 57 9.31 14.32 -5.24
CA PRO A 57 10.50 13.86 -4.54
C PRO A 57 11.70 14.74 -4.90
N ILE A 58 12.53 15.04 -3.90
CA ILE A 58 13.74 15.83 -4.03
C ILE A 58 14.98 14.93 -3.96
N THR A 59 16.01 15.28 -4.74
CA THR A 59 17.30 14.60 -4.66
C THR A 59 18.11 15.18 -3.51
N VAL A 60 18.50 14.34 -2.57
CA VAL A 60 19.36 14.72 -1.44
C VAL A 60 20.64 13.89 -1.49
N ALA A 61 21.77 14.55 -1.35
CA ALA A 61 23.07 13.90 -1.25
C ALA A 61 23.46 13.71 0.21
N ASN A 62 24.00 12.53 0.53
CA ASN A 62 24.59 12.23 1.83
C ASN A 62 25.82 11.34 1.65
N ASN A 63 26.95 11.71 2.25
CA ASN A 63 28.21 10.96 2.14
C ASN A 63 28.57 10.58 0.69
N ARG A 64 28.53 11.55 -0.23
CA ARG A 64 28.84 11.39 -1.68
C ARG A 64 27.92 10.42 -2.44
N SER A 65 26.83 9.96 -1.84
CA SER A 65 25.81 9.16 -2.51
C SER A 65 24.44 9.86 -2.41
N GLY A 66 23.77 9.98 -3.55
CA GLY A 66 22.46 10.61 -3.65
C GLY A 66 21.32 9.62 -3.44
N GLY A 67 20.18 10.11 -3.00
CA GLY A 67 18.91 9.38 -3.01
C GLY A 67 17.72 10.33 -3.09
N GLY A 68 16.56 9.78 -3.41
CA GLY A 68 15.29 10.48 -3.42
C GLY A 68 14.68 10.52 -2.03
N VAL A 69 14.20 11.70 -1.63
CA VAL A 69 13.39 11.89 -0.43
C VAL A 69 12.12 12.61 -0.83
N ARG A 70 10.98 12.16 -0.32
CA ARG A 70 9.74 12.94 -0.35
C ARG A 70 9.45 13.42 1.07
N VAL A 71 9.07 14.68 1.23
CA VAL A 71 8.53 15.17 2.51
C VAL A 71 7.08 15.49 2.28
N GLN A 72 6.19 14.83 3.02
CA GLN A 72 4.75 15.01 2.92
C GLN A 72 4.14 14.96 4.31
N ASP A 73 3.27 15.93 4.63
CA ASP A 73 2.50 15.98 5.89
C ASP A 73 3.35 15.75 7.16
N GLY A 74 4.56 16.33 7.20
CA GLY A 74 5.47 16.20 8.34
C GLY A 74 6.21 14.86 8.43
N THR A 75 6.20 14.06 7.37
CA THR A 75 6.90 12.77 7.28
C THR A 75 7.85 12.75 6.10
N ALA A 76 9.11 12.36 6.33
CA ALA A 76 10.08 12.11 5.27
C ALA A 76 10.00 10.65 4.83
N VAL A 77 9.68 10.43 3.55
CA VAL A 77 9.56 9.13 2.91
C VAL A 77 10.78 8.89 2.02
N VAL A 78 11.39 7.73 2.20
CA VAL A 78 12.48 7.22 1.36
C VAL A 78 12.17 5.80 0.93
N ALA A 79 12.81 5.32 -0.14
CA ALA A 79 12.61 3.96 -0.61
C ALA A 79 13.94 3.26 -0.93
N VAL A 80 13.91 1.94 -0.84
CA VAL A 80 14.99 1.02 -1.21
C VAL A 80 14.38 -0.04 -2.12
N GLN A 81 14.92 -0.18 -3.33
CA GLN A 81 14.57 -1.24 -4.26
C GLN A 81 15.27 -2.54 -3.85
N LEU A 82 14.51 -3.61 -3.74
CA LEU A 82 15.02 -4.97 -3.54
C LEU A 82 15.11 -5.67 -4.89
N VAL A 83 16.33 -6.02 -5.28
CA VAL A 83 16.64 -6.74 -6.55
C VAL A 83 16.78 -8.25 -6.30
N GLY A 84 16.79 -8.68 -5.04
CA GLY A 84 16.94 -10.08 -4.64
C GLY A 84 18.37 -10.58 -4.70
N ARG A 85 18.55 -11.89 -4.47
CA ARG A 85 19.86 -12.56 -4.52
C ARG A 85 20.32 -12.73 -5.96
N ALA A 86 21.62 -12.65 -6.18
CA ALA A 86 22.19 -12.91 -7.50
C ALA A 86 21.94 -14.36 -7.91
N HIS A 87 21.62 -14.59 -9.19
CA HIS A 87 21.46 -15.92 -9.80
C HIS A 87 20.40 -16.84 -9.16
N ARG A 88 19.43 -16.28 -8.41
CA ARG A 88 18.27 -17.02 -7.88
C ARG A 88 17.02 -16.66 -8.67
N ALA A 89 16.60 -17.58 -9.53
CA ALA A 89 15.35 -17.46 -10.28
C ALA A 89 14.16 -17.77 -9.37
N THR A 90 13.01 -17.17 -9.67
CA THR A 90 11.72 -17.59 -9.10
C THR A 90 11.15 -18.64 -10.04
N THR A 91 10.96 -19.86 -9.56
CA THR A 91 10.40 -20.98 -10.32
C THR A 91 8.89 -21.04 -10.09
N VAL A 92 8.16 -21.35 -11.15
CA VAL A 92 6.71 -21.58 -11.06
C VAL A 92 6.41 -22.94 -11.63
N THR A 93 5.77 -23.77 -10.80
CA THR A 93 5.34 -25.10 -11.20
C THR A 93 3.89 -25.02 -11.65
N GLY A 94 3.52 -25.74 -12.71
CA GLY A 94 2.24 -25.65 -13.43
C GLY A 94 0.96 -25.83 -12.58
N SER A 95 1.08 -26.21 -11.30
CA SER A 95 0.01 -26.12 -10.32
C SER A 95 0.21 -24.93 -9.40
N VAL A 96 -0.08 -23.70 -9.86
CA VAL A 96 -0.39 -22.49 -9.03
C VAL A 96 0.63 -22.16 -7.90
N THR A 97 1.80 -22.78 -7.92
CA THR A 97 2.79 -22.75 -6.84
C THR A 97 3.98 -21.97 -7.33
N VAL A 98 4.26 -20.89 -6.62
CA VAL A 98 5.38 -20.00 -6.90
C VAL A 98 6.42 -20.26 -5.83
N GLU A 99 7.57 -20.77 -6.24
CA GLU A 99 8.73 -20.97 -5.37
C GLU A 99 9.77 -19.90 -5.68
N SER A 100 10.16 -19.15 -4.67
CA SER A 100 11.21 -18.14 -4.77
C SER A 100 12.16 -18.31 -3.60
N ASP A 101 13.45 -18.36 -3.90
CA ASP A 101 14.50 -18.31 -2.87
C ASP A 101 14.78 -16.88 -2.37
N ASN A 102 14.16 -15.87 -3.01
CA ASN A 102 14.26 -14.46 -2.63
C ASN A 102 13.18 -14.09 -1.62
N ILE A 103 13.25 -14.73 -0.45
CA ILE A 103 12.33 -14.48 0.67
C ILE A 103 12.98 -13.47 1.61
N ILE A 104 12.19 -12.53 2.09
CA ILE A 104 12.54 -11.65 3.21
C ILE A 104 11.57 -11.95 4.35
N ASP A 105 12.10 -12.24 5.53
CA ASP A 105 11.26 -12.36 6.71
C ASP A 105 10.87 -10.95 7.18
N ILE A 106 9.58 -10.77 7.46
CA ILE A 106 9.03 -9.52 7.96
C ILE A 106 9.63 -9.22 9.35
N VAL A 107 9.92 -10.27 10.13
CA VAL A 107 10.51 -10.16 11.46
C VAL A 107 11.92 -9.54 11.40
N ASP A 108 12.69 -9.83 10.34
CA ASP A 108 14.04 -9.28 10.15
C ASP A 108 14.03 -7.75 9.91
N LEU A 109 12.87 -7.17 9.57
CA LEU A 109 12.70 -5.74 9.36
C LEU A 109 12.39 -4.98 10.65
N LEU A 110 11.92 -5.66 11.71
CA LEU A 110 11.58 -5.01 12.99
C LEU A 110 12.78 -4.28 13.61
N PRO A 111 13.99 -4.86 13.69
CA PRO A 111 15.16 -4.14 14.21
C PRO A 111 15.55 -2.95 13.34
N LEU A 112 15.16 -2.95 12.06
CA LEU A 112 15.45 -1.87 11.11
C LEU A 112 14.53 -0.65 11.27
N LEU A 113 13.49 -0.72 12.11
CA LEU A 113 12.66 0.45 12.46
C LEU A 113 13.37 1.41 13.42
N GLN A 114 14.37 0.92 14.15
CA GLN A 114 15.15 1.70 15.09
C GLN A 114 16.56 1.95 14.55
N HIS A 115 17.02 3.20 14.64
CA HIS A 115 18.31 3.61 14.12
C HIS A 115 19.15 4.33 15.18
N PRO A 116 20.49 4.29 15.02
CA PRO A 116 21.38 4.96 15.95
C PRO A 116 21.11 6.45 16.08
N LEU A 117 21.40 6.97 17.29
CA LEU A 117 21.12 8.34 17.72
C LEU A 117 19.62 8.64 17.84
N GLY A 118 18.83 7.63 18.20
CA GLY A 118 17.41 7.80 18.57
C GLY A 118 16.48 8.10 17.40
N LEU A 119 16.86 7.79 16.16
CA LEU A 119 15.95 7.88 15.03
C LEU A 119 15.04 6.65 15.01
N GLN A 120 13.74 6.88 14.90
CA GLN A 120 12.73 5.84 14.81
C GLN A 120 11.84 6.07 13.60
N LEU A 121 11.68 5.03 12.78
CA LEU A 121 10.72 5.02 11.70
C LEU A 121 9.31 4.78 12.25
N ASP A 122 8.33 5.48 11.67
CA ASP A 122 6.91 5.22 11.94
C ASP A 122 6.50 3.86 11.37
N SER A 123 7.00 3.53 10.18
CA SER A 123 6.66 2.27 9.50
C SER A 123 7.61 1.94 8.37
N ILE A 124 7.72 0.65 8.07
CA ILE A 124 8.34 0.12 6.84
C ILE A 124 7.26 -0.62 6.05
N SER A 125 6.98 -0.15 4.83
CA SER A 125 6.07 -0.81 3.88
C SER A 125 6.88 -1.59 2.85
N ILE A 126 6.66 -2.89 2.79
CA ILE A 126 7.13 -3.79 1.75
C ILE A 126 6.09 -3.82 0.65
N VAL A 127 6.40 -3.18 -0.47
CA VAL A 127 5.51 -3.07 -1.62
C VAL A 127 6.07 -3.89 -2.76
N THR A 128 5.39 -4.98 -3.10
CA THR A 128 5.72 -5.81 -4.25
C THR A 128 4.70 -5.53 -5.37
N ILE A 129 5.19 -5.17 -6.55
CA ILE A 129 4.39 -4.91 -7.73
C ILE A 129 4.70 -5.99 -8.76
N GLY A 130 3.67 -6.72 -9.19
CA GLY A 130 3.80 -7.76 -10.21
C GLY A 130 2.83 -7.59 -11.37
N SER A 131 3.30 -7.89 -12.59
CA SER A 131 2.48 -7.89 -13.80
C SER A 131 2.56 -9.22 -14.57
N ARG A 132 1.50 -9.55 -15.32
CA ARG A 132 1.42 -10.76 -16.16
C ARG A 132 2.29 -10.66 -17.41
N THR A 133 2.30 -9.49 -18.01
CA THR A 133 2.95 -9.19 -19.29
C THR A 133 3.85 -7.96 -19.15
N GLY A 134 4.73 -7.76 -20.13
CA GLY A 134 5.42 -6.48 -20.26
C GLY A 134 4.40 -5.36 -20.40
N THR A 135 4.67 -4.20 -19.78
CA THR A 135 3.77 -3.04 -19.75
C THR A 135 3.70 -2.27 -21.08
N VAL A 136 4.17 -2.87 -22.18
CA VAL A 136 4.34 -2.22 -23.49
C VAL A 136 3.73 -3.10 -24.58
N GLY A 137 2.80 -2.54 -25.35
CA GLY A 137 2.17 -3.17 -26.53
C GLY A 137 0.80 -3.84 -26.28
N ASP A 138 0.13 -4.25 -27.34
CA ASP A 138 -1.17 -4.98 -27.33
C ASP A 138 -1.01 -6.49 -27.06
N TYR A 139 0.16 -6.84 -26.53
CA TYR A 139 0.64 -8.19 -26.23
C TYR A 139 -0.22 -9.00 -25.23
N PRO A 140 -0.88 -8.40 -24.21
CA PRO A 140 -1.74 -9.13 -23.28
C PRO A 140 -2.91 -9.83 -23.97
N ARG A 141 -3.48 -9.19 -25.00
CA ARG A 141 -4.68 -9.67 -25.71
C ARG A 141 -4.41 -10.89 -26.58
N VAL A 142 -3.21 -10.97 -27.17
CA VAL A 142 -2.75 -12.07 -28.03
C VAL A 142 -2.31 -13.28 -27.21
N TYR A 143 -1.76 -13.06 -26.01
CA TYR A 143 -1.36 -14.15 -25.11
C TYR A 143 -2.56 -14.93 -24.55
N ASP A 144 -3.62 -14.22 -24.15
CA ASP A 144 -4.83 -14.85 -23.61
C ASP A 144 -5.58 -15.69 -24.68
N SER A 145 -5.41 -15.40 -25.98
CA SER A 145 -6.05 -16.17 -27.06
C SER A 145 -5.25 -17.39 -27.52
N GLU A 146 -3.91 -17.36 -27.51
CA GLU A 146 -3.08 -18.38 -28.19
C GLU A 146 -2.40 -19.39 -27.26
N ILE A 147 -2.07 -19.04 -26.01
CA ILE A 147 -1.16 -19.84 -25.16
C ILE A 147 -1.86 -20.40 -23.90
N GLY A 148 -3.07 -19.93 -23.60
CA GLY A 148 -3.73 -20.20 -22.33
C GLY A 148 -3.17 -19.33 -21.21
N THR A 149 -3.69 -19.47 -19.99
CA THR A 149 -3.38 -18.60 -18.83
C THR A 149 -2.21 -19.16 -18.01
N PRO A 150 -0.94 -18.77 -18.23
CA PRO A 150 0.14 -19.17 -17.34
C PRO A 150 -0.03 -18.50 -15.95
N PRO A 151 0.34 -19.20 -14.86
CA PRO A 151 0.47 -18.59 -13.54
C PRO A 151 1.59 -17.53 -13.48
N TYR A 152 1.47 -16.58 -12.55
CA TYR A 152 2.16 -15.28 -12.47
C TYR A 152 3.69 -15.32 -12.32
N ALA A 153 4.41 -15.07 -13.41
CA ALA A 153 5.86 -14.82 -13.36
C ALA A 153 6.41 -13.86 -14.44
N GLY A 154 5.62 -12.90 -14.94
CA GLY A 154 6.12 -11.96 -15.95
C GLY A 154 7.21 -11.03 -15.39
N ARG A 155 6.88 -10.26 -14.35
CA ARG A 155 7.84 -9.38 -13.65
C ARG A 155 7.34 -9.11 -12.24
N ARG A 156 8.21 -9.21 -11.24
CA ARG A 156 7.95 -8.73 -9.87
C ARG A 156 9.05 -7.79 -9.44
N GLU A 157 8.67 -6.69 -8.82
CA GLU A 157 9.57 -5.71 -8.26
C GLU A 157 9.16 -5.42 -6.83
N THR A 158 10.11 -5.49 -5.90
CA THR A 158 9.84 -5.23 -4.49
C THR A 158 10.56 -3.96 -4.04
N TRP A 159 9.84 -3.11 -3.32
CA TRP A 159 10.31 -1.88 -2.74
C TRP A 159 10.08 -1.92 -1.23
N LEU A 160 11.05 -1.43 -0.48
CA LEU A 160 10.87 -1.06 0.92
C LEU A 160 10.67 0.45 0.95
N ILE A 161 9.57 0.92 1.52
CA ILE A 161 9.26 2.33 1.72
C ILE A 161 9.33 2.59 3.22
N MET A 162 10.21 3.51 3.64
CA MET A 162 10.42 3.85 5.04
C MET A 162 9.84 5.24 5.30
N ARG A 163 9.07 5.38 6.37
CA ARG A 163 8.45 6.63 6.80
C ARG A 163 9.12 7.14 8.07
N LEU A 164 9.74 8.32 7.99
CA LEU A 164 10.40 8.99 9.11
C LEU A 164 9.56 10.21 9.55
N PRO A 165 8.81 10.12 10.66
CA PRO A 165 8.03 11.25 11.16
C PRO A 165 8.96 12.32 11.72
N ILE A 166 8.80 13.57 11.30
CA ILE A 166 9.73 14.66 11.63
C ILE A 166 9.55 15.10 13.08
N ILE A 167 8.31 15.27 13.53
CA ILE A 167 7.99 15.80 14.85
C ILE A 167 8.42 14.83 15.95
N ASP A 168 8.08 13.54 15.81
CA ASP A 168 8.43 12.51 16.79
C ASP A 168 9.96 12.32 16.91
N ASN A 169 10.70 12.63 15.84
CA ASN A 169 12.16 12.54 15.81
C ASN A 169 12.87 13.90 16.02
N ALA A 170 12.18 14.95 16.47
CA ALA A 170 12.74 16.29 16.53
C ALA A 170 14.06 16.36 17.35
N GLN A 171 14.15 15.63 18.47
CA GLN A 171 15.39 15.58 19.27
C GLN A 171 16.55 14.91 18.53
N ALA A 172 16.28 13.78 17.86
CA ALA A 172 17.27 13.03 17.08
C ALA A 172 17.71 13.76 15.80
N LEU A 173 16.85 14.64 15.27
CA LEU A 173 17.11 15.46 14.09
C LEU A 173 17.86 16.75 14.41
N ARG A 174 17.82 17.27 15.65
CA ARG A 174 18.43 18.54 16.04
C ARG A 174 19.92 18.65 15.70
N TRP A 175 20.66 17.55 15.80
CA TRP A 175 22.11 17.51 15.56
C TRP A 175 22.50 17.06 14.14
N ARG A 176 21.52 16.93 13.24
CA ARG A 176 21.72 16.48 11.86
C ARG A 176 21.61 17.66 10.89
N THR A 177 22.29 17.56 9.75
CA THR A 177 22.33 18.61 8.73
C THR A 177 20.97 18.90 8.10
N SER A 178 20.21 17.85 7.77
CA SER A 178 18.84 17.98 7.27
C SER A 178 18.04 16.71 7.51
N VAL A 179 16.71 16.85 7.51
CA VAL A 179 15.77 15.72 7.56
C VAL A 179 15.99 14.78 6.38
N GLY A 180 16.19 15.33 5.17
CA GLY A 180 16.46 14.53 3.98
C GLY A 180 17.74 13.71 4.09
N ALA A 181 18.84 14.31 4.57
CA ALA A 181 20.09 13.58 4.78
C ALA A 181 19.95 12.50 5.86
N ALA A 182 19.16 12.75 6.90
CA ALA A 182 18.82 11.75 7.93
C ALA A 182 18.04 10.57 7.33
N ALA A 183 16.99 10.85 6.54
CA ALA A 183 16.19 9.82 5.89
C ALA A 183 17.01 9.00 4.88
N ILE A 184 17.87 9.63 4.07
CA ILE A 184 18.80 8.92 3.18
C ILE A 184 19.79 8.06 3.97
N SER A 185 20.31 8.55 5.10
CA SER A 185 21.20 7.75 5.98
C SER A 185 20.50 6.47 6.45
N VAL A 186 19.21 6.55 6.78
CA VAL A 186 18.38 5.42 7.16
C VAL A 186 18.26 4.43 6.00
N ALA A 187 17.87 4.90 4.82
CA ALA A 187 17.75 4.06 3.62
C ALA A 187 19.08 3.37 3.26
N GLN A 188 20.21 4.09 3.37
CA GLN A 188 21.55 3.55 3.12
C GLN A 188 21.93 2.46 4.13
N ARG A 189 21.62 2.64 5.42
CA ARG A 189 21.88 1.62 6.46
C ARG A 189 21.04 0.38 6.24
N ILE A 190 19.75 0.54 5.94
CA ILE A 190 18.86 -0.57 5.62
C ILE A 190 19.36 -1.31 4.39
N ALA A 191 19.66 -0.60 3.29
CA ALA A 191 20.24 -1.20 2.09
C ALA A 191 21.58 -1.91 2.38
N GLY A 192 22.43 -1.34 3.23
CA GLY A 192 23.67 -1.98 3.69
C GLY A 192 23.43 -3.27 4.45
N SER A 193 22.50 -3.25 5.42
CA SER A 193 22.11 -4.42 6.21
C SER A 193 21.57 -5.54 5.33
N LEU A 194 20.69 -5.21 4.37
CA LEU A 194 20.14 -6.17 3.41
C LEU A 194 21.25 -6.78 2.52
N ARG A 195 22.23 -5.97 2.09
CA ARG A 195 23.39 -6.47 1.34
C ARG A 195 24.26 -7.40 2.17
N CYS A 196 24.45 -7.12 3.46
CA CYS A 196 25.15 -8.04 4.37
C CYS A 196 24.43 -9.39 4.50
N GLN A 197 23.09 -9.43 4.34
CA GLN A 197 22.29 -10.66 4.29
C GLN A 197 22.25 -11.31 2.88
N GLY A 198 23.06 -10.80 1.93
CA GLY A 198 23.14 -11.31 0.55
C GLY A 198 22.03 -10.82 -0.38
N LEU A 199 21.16 -9.90 0.07
CA LEU A 199 20.11 -9.30 -0.76
C LEU A 199 20.66 -8.07 -1.48
N ARG A 200 20.57 -8.04 -2.81
CA ARG A 200 20.92 -6.83 -3.56
C ARG A 200 19.84 -5.79 -3.32
N ALA A 201 20.24 -4.68 -2.71
CA ALA A 201 19.38 -3.54 -2.44
C ALA A 201 19.97 -2.27 -3.06
N LYS A 202 19.13 -1.36 -3.56
CA LYS A 202 19.52 -0.06 -4.11
C LYS A 202 18.67 1.03 -3.47
N VAL A 203 19.30 2.10 -2.98
CA VAL A 203 18.55 3.28 -2.50
C VAL A 203 17.89 3.97 -3.69
N ALA A 204 16.60 4.26 -3.59
CA ALA A 204 15.84 4.89 -4.66
C ALA A 204 16.33 6.32 -4.90
N THR A 205 16.43 6.71 -6.17
CA THR A 205 16.62 8.11 -6.58
C THR A 205 15.27 8.85 -6.60
N ALA A 206 15.30 10.18 -6.76
CA ALA A 206 14.05 10.95 -6.92
C ALA A 206 13.26 10.48 -8.16
N THR A 207 13.95 10.18 -9.25
CA THR A 207 13.35 9.61 -10.47
C THR A 207 12.73 8.23 -10.22
N ASP A 208 13.42 7.37 -9.47
CA ASP A 208 12.88 6.05 -9.10
C ASP A 208 11.60 6.20 -8.26
N LEU A 209 11.51 7.20 -7.37
CA LEU A 209 10.30 7.49 -6.60
C LEU A 209 9.13 7.96 -7.47
N VAL A 210 9.39 8.82 -8.47
CA VAL A 210 8.35 9.25 -9.44
C VAL A 210 7.83 8.06 -10.23
N GLU A 211 8.72 7.18 -10.69
CA GLU A 211 8.30 5.99 -11.41
C GLU A 211 7.53 5.01 -10.52
N LEU A 212 7.98 4.83 -9.26
CA LEU A 212 7.26 4.04 -8.27
C LEU A 212 5.84 4.56 -8.06
N ASP A 213 5.67 5.88 -7.91
CA ASP A 213 4.34 6.50 -7.76
C ASP A 213 3.43 6.21 -8.94
N ARG A 214 3.96 6.35 -10.16
CA ARG A 214 3.23 6.05 -11.39
C ARG A 214 2.76 4.60 -11.41
N ARG A 215 3.62 3.67 -10.97
CA ARG A 215 3.26 2.24 -10.86
C ARG A 215 2.23 1.98 -9.75
N LEU A 216 2.26 2.73 -8.66
CA LEU A 216 1.28 2.65 -7.58
C LEU A 216 -0.07 3.28 -7.92
N GLY A 217 -0.19 3.93 -9.08
CA GLY A 217 -1.42 4.55 -9.55
C GLY A 217 -1.63 5.96 -9.01
N SER A 218 -0.56 6.77 -8.96
CA SER A 218 -0.64 8.20 -8.57
C SER A 218 -1.74 8.95 -9.33
N ASP A 219 -1.91 8.65 -10.61
CA ASP A 219 -2.97 9.14 -11.49
C ASP A 219 -4.37 8.76 -10.97
N ALA A 220 -4.55 7.52 -10.53
CA ALA A 220 -5.84 7.02 -10.04
C ALA A 220 -6.24 7.67 -8.71
N VAL A 221 -5.27 7.92 -7.83
CA VAL A 221 -5.52 8.53 -6.52
C VAL A 221 -5.68 10.06 -6.63
N ALA A 222 -4.96 10.71 -7.55
CA ALA A 222 -5.11 12.13 -7.84
C ALA A 222 -6.40 12.45 -8.63
N GLY A 223 -6.94 11.47 -9.35
CA GLY A 223 -8.16 11.62 -10.14
C GLY A 223 -9.44 11.80 -9.32
N SER A 224 -10.45 12.40 -9.95
CA SER A 224 -11.81 12.54 -9.39
C SER A 224 -12.71 11.32 -9.64
N ALA A 225 -12.29 10.41 -10.53
CA ALA A 225 -13.05 9.23 -10.93
C ALA A 225 -12.94 8.07 -9.91
N GLN A 226 -13.44 8.30 -8.71
CA GLN A 226 -13.45 7.31 -7.63
C GLN A 226 -14.87 6.73 -7.42
N ARG A 227 -15.00 5.41 -7.56
CA ARG A 227 -16.21 4.65 -7.18
C ARG A 227 -16.06 4.11 -5.76
N TRP A 228 -17.16 3.66 -5.17
CA TRP A 228 -17.14 3.07 -3.82
C TRP A 228 -16.23 1.85 -3.69
N LYS A 229 -16.16 1.04 -4.74
CA LYS A 229 -15.39 -0.22 -4.74
C LYS A 229 -14.08 -0.13 -5.52
N ALA A 230 -13.83 0.94 -6.28
CA ALA A 230 -12.67 1.01 -7.17
C ALA A 230 -12.34 2.45 -7.53
N ILE A 231 -11.07 2.75 -7.76
CA ILE A 231 -10.60 4.01 -8.33
C ILE A 231 -10.16 3.79 -9.77
N ARG A 232 -10.35 4.79 -10.64
CA ARG A 232 -9.96 4.70 -12.05
C ARG A 232 -8.64 5.42 -12.26
N GLY A 233 -7.64 4.70 -12.74
CA GLY A 233 -6.44 5.26 -13.36
C GLY A 233 -6.52 5.22 -14.89
N GLU A 234 -5.46 5.69 -15.53
CA GLU A 234 -5.24 5.64 -16.99
C GLU A 234 -5.22 4.20 -17.50
N LEU A 235 -4.59 3.29 -16.74
CA LEU A 235 -4.38 1.90 -17.14
C LEU A 235 -5.54 0.96 -16.76
N GLY A 236 -6.55 1.42 -16.02
CA GLY A 236 -7.67 0.56 -15.61
C GLY A 236 -8.28 0.92 -14.26
N TRP A 237 -9.08 -0.02 -13.73
CA TRP A 237 -9.68 0.11 -12.41
C TRP A 237 -8.81 -0.57 -11.37
N MET A 238 -8.57 0.13 -10.25
CA MET A 238 -7.81 -0.39 -9.13
C MET A 238 -8.74 -0.61 -7.95
N THR A 239 -8.72 -1.82 -7.38
CA THR A 239 -9.47 -2.17 -6.18
C THR A 239 -8.52 -2.69 -5.12
N THR A 240 -8.57 -2.10 -3.93
CA THR A 240 -7.73 -2.51 -2.80
C THR A 240 -8.55 -3.30 -1.79
N TYR A 241 -8.00 -4.44 -1.38
CA TYR A 241 -8.52 -5.30 -0.33
C TYR A 241 -7.51 -5.37 0.82
N ALA A 242 -7.98 -5.45 2.06
CA ALA A 242 -7.13 -5.65 3.22
C ALA A 242 -7.15 -7.12 3.64
N TYR A 243 -6.02 -7.62 4.11
CA TYR A 243 -5.97 -8.92 4.77
C TYR A 243 -6.47 -8.77 6.21
N PRO A 244 -7.28 -9.71 6.72
CA PRO A 244 -7.51 -9.77 8.16
C PRO A 244 -6.19 -10.15 8.86
N ALA A 245 -5.97 -9.64 10.08
CA ALA A 245 -4.70 -9.80 10.80
C ALA A 245 -4.28 -11.29 10.94
N GLU A 246 -5.25 -12.16 11.22
CA GLU A 246 -5.06 -13.62 11.33
C GLU A 246 -4.67 -14.31 10.02
N ALA A 247 -4.94 -13.70 8.87
CA ALA A 247 -4.54 -14.23 7.57
C ALA A 247 -3.16 -13.74 7.12
N ILE A 248 -2.49 -12.86 7.87
CA ILE A 248 -1.13 -12.42 7.52
C ILE A 248 -0.15 -13.53 7.87
N SER A 249 0.13 -14.40 6.91
CA SER A 249 1.03 -15.55 7.09
C SER A 249 1.81 -15.86 5.82
N SER A 250 2.93 -16.57 5.99
CA SER A 250 3.77 -17.08 4.89
C SER A 250 3.00 -17.99 3.92
N ARG A 251 1.87 -18.58 4.34
CA ARG A 251 1.01 -19.40 3.48
C ARG A 251 0.04 -18.56 2.65
N ALA A 252 -0.53 -17.51 3.22
CA ALA A 252 -1.59 -16.73 2.60
C ALA A 252 -1.08 -15.59 1.72
N LEU A 253 0.01 -14.92 2.12
CA LEU A 253 0.59 -13.82 1.35
C LEU A 253 0.99 -14.25 -0.08
N PRO A 254 1.59 -15.43 -0.30
CA PRO A 254 1.90 -15.88 -1.66
C PRO A 254 0.66 -16.12 -2.55
N GLN A 255 -0.51 -16.37 -1.97
CA GLN A 255 -1.75 -16.65 -2.72
C GLN A 255 -2.24 -15.42 -3.50
N ALA A 256 -1.85 -14.21 -3.07
CA ALA A 256 -2.07 -12.97 -3.83
C ALA A 256 -1.65 -13.10 -5.30
N TRP A 257 -0.54 -13.79 -5.51
CA TRP A 257 0.10 -13.94 -6.80
C TRP A 257 -0.53 -15.03 -7.67
N THR A 258 -1.65 -15.62 -7.26
CA THR A 258 -2.40 -16.56 -8.09
C THR A 258 -3.62 -15.90 -8.74
N LEU A 259 -3.98 -14.68 -8.29
CA LEU A 259 -5.15 -13.93 -8.72
C LEU A 259 -5.05 -13.46 -10.17
N ARG A 260 -6.07 -13.77 -10.97
CA ARG A 260 -6.18 -13.37 -12.39
C ARG A 260 -6.46 -11.86 -12.56
N ALA A 261 -5.41 -11.04 -12.56
CA ALA A 261 -5.41 -9.61 -12.86
C ALA A 261 -4.17 -9.14 -13.62
N ASP A 262 -4.25 -8.01 -14.33
CA ASP A 262 -3.18 -7.47 -15.19
C ASP A 262 -1.96 -7.04 -14.36
N GLU A 263 -2.22 -6.38 -13.24
CA GLU A 263 -1.22 -5.98 -12.25
C GLU A 263 -1.75 -6.22 -10.83
N VAL A 264 -0.87 -6.74 -9.98
CA VAL A 264 -1.11 -6.96 -8.55
C VAL A 264 -0.06 -6.18 -7.77
N VAL A 265 -0.52 -5.31 -6.86
CA VAL A 265 0.33 -4.62 -5.89
C VAL A 265 0.01 -5.19 -4.52
N GLN A 266 0.98 -5.88 -3.91
CA GLN A 266 0.88 -6.34 -2.54
C GLN A 266 1.70 -5.42 -1.65
N ASN A 267 1.08 -4.87 -0.61
CA ASN A 267 1.75 -4.05 0.39
C ASN A 267 1.62 -4.71 1.76
N VAL A 268 2.73 -4.91 2.44
CA VAL A 268 2.78 -5.32 3.85
C VAL A 268 3.50 -4.23 4.61
N THR A 269 2.87 -3.64 5.60
CA THR A 269 3.44 -2.56 6.42
C THR A 269 3.66 -3.06 7.84
N VAL A 270 4.86 -2.82 8.36
CA VAL A 270 5.30 -3.19 9.71
C VAL A 270 5.46 -1.92 10.52
N TYR A 271 5.01 -1.97 11.78
CA TYR A 271 5.05 -0.86 12.71
C TYR A 271 5.97 -1.19 13.92
N PRO A 272 6.48 -0.17 14.64
CA PRO A 272 7.38 -0.33 15.79
C PRO A 272 6.80 -1.14 16.95
N ASP A 273 5.48 -1.23 17.07
CA ASP A 273 4.77 -2.00 18.08
C ASP A 273 4.68 -3.51 17.73
N ALA A 274 5.44 -3.96 16.73
CA ALA A 274 5.43 -5.31 16.18
C ALA A 274 4.08 -5.73 15.56
N THR A 275 3.19 -4.78 15.27
CA THR A 275 2.01 -5.05 14.46
C THR A 275 2.33 -4.94 12.97
N CYS A 276 1.50 -5.59 12.16
CA CYS A 276 1.58 -5.46 10.72
C CYS A 276 0.19 -5.39 10.08
N THR A 277 0.12 -4.71 8.95
CA THR A 277 -1.08 -4.64 8.10
C THR A 277 -0.70 -5.04 6.69
N ALA A 278 -1.53 -5.84 6.02
CA ALA A 278 -1.32 -6.19 4.63
C ALA A 278 -2.52 -5.79 3.78
N THR A 279 -2.25 -5.34 2.56
CA THR A 279 -3.25 -5.00 1.56
C THR A 279 -2.82 -5.53 0.20
N ILE A 280 -3.80 -5.82 -0.64
CA ILE A 280 -3.61 -6.18 -2.03
C ILE A 280 -4.45 -5.26 -2.91
N THR A 281 -3.81 -4.61 -3.87
CA THR A 281 -4.47 -3.83 -4.89
C THR A 281 -4.40 -4.57 -6.20
N VAL A 282 -5.58 -4.80 -6.78
CA VAL A 282 -5.75 -5.51 -8.03
C VAL A 282 -6.13 -4.50 -9.11
N ARG A 283 -5.36 -4.47 -10.20
CA ARG A 283 -5.68 -3.68 -11.39
C ARG A 283 -6.37 -4.57 -12.41
N THR A 284 -7.60 -4.22 -12.75
CA THR A 284 -8.36 -4.86 -13.82
C THR A 284 -8.49 -3.92 -15.01
N PRO A 285 -8.54 -4.47 -16.24
CA PRO A 285 -8.68 -3.64 -17.42
C PRO A 285 -10.02 -2.90 -17.38
N PRO A 286 -10.14 -1.76 -18.07
CA PRO A 286 -11.44 -1.12 -18.26
C PRO A 286 -12.43 -2.15 -18.83
N GLN A 287 -13.59 -2.33 -18.20
CA GLN A 287 -14.65 -3.15 -18.79
C GLN A 287 -14.89 -2.69 -20.24
N PRO A 288 -14.92 -3.61 -21.22
CA PRO A 288 -15.31 -3.23 -22.57
C PRO A 288 -16.71 -2.60 -22.53
N PRO A 289 -17.00 -1.61 -23.38
CA PRO A 289 -18.34 -1.03 -23.43
C PRO A 289 -19.37 -2.15 -23.65
N PRO A 290 -20.55 -2.09 -23.00
CA PRO A 290 -21.59 -3.06 -23.26
C PRO A 290 -21.88 -3.09 -24.77
N ARG A 291 -21.85 -4.29 -25.35
CA ARG A 291 -22.14 -4.48 -26.76
C ARG A 291 -23.56 -3.96 -27.01
N PRO A 292 -23.81 -3.11 -28.03
CA PRO A 292 -25.18 -2.71 -28.35
C PRO A 292 -26.00 -3.98 -28.60
N ALA A 293 -27.19 -4.01 -27.99
CA ALA A 293 -28.16 -5.09 -28.12
C ALA A 293 -28.64 -5.24 -29.56
#